data_AF-A0A419T1G5-F1
#
_entry.id   AF-A0A419T1G5-F1
#
_cell.length_a   1.000
_cell.length_b   1.000
_cell.length_c   1.000
_cell.angle_alpha   90.00
_cell.angle_beta   90.00
_cell.angle_gamma   90.00
#
_symmetry.space_group_name_H-M   'P 1'
#
loop_
_entity.id
_entity.type
_entity.pdbx_description
1 polymer ?
#
loop_
_entity_poly.entity_id
_entity_poly.type
_entity_poly.pdbx_seq_one_letter_code
_entity_poly.pdbx_strand_id
1 'polypeptide(L)'
;MRKNEILIIILISIIIVLSIFNIYQYKKNLEIKIEYGQRIRHIEQIALVIVPRRVLGELQDSNNIDEVGLAETIEHVITAKSFAYSGVRGFSQVTSFLDNTEKDLKELRKLIKQNGKEKEIDILIQKIKKNQEKSLKTYEEIEKFFEGYMNPIHEEKEEEKKNLLWYKNSAGESNELIKIIEEGLK
;
A
#
# COMPACT_ATOMS: atom_id res chain seq x y z
N MET A 1 -11.82 55.32 24.35
CA MET A 1 -10.59 54.52 24.23
C MET A 1 -9.49 55.34 23.57
N ARG A 2 -8.28 55.29 24.13
CA ARG A 2 -7.09 55.90 23.52
C ARG A 2 -6.68 55.08 22.30
N LYS A 3 -6.08 55.72 21.30
CA LYS A 3 -5.63 55.09 20.05
C LYS A 3 -4.76 53.84 20.30
N ASN A 4 -3.97 53.85 21.37
CA ASN A 4 -3.12 52.72 21.77
C ASN A 4 -3.92 51.52 22.28
N GLU A 5 -5.05 51.73 22.96
CA GLU A 5 -5.94 50.65 23.44
C GLU A 5 -6.62 49.94 22.27
N ILE A 6 -7.04 50.70 21.26
CA ILE A 6 -7.59 50.15 20.00
C ILE A 6 -6.52 49.30 19.29
N LEU A 7 -5.29 49.79 19.22
CA LEU A 7 -4.18 49.11 18.56
C LEU A 7 -3.81 47.79 19.26
N ILE A 8 -3.81 47.79 20.60
CA ILE A 8 -3.57 46.58 21.41
C ILE A 8 -4.66 45.53 21.16
N ILE A 9 -5.93 45.92 21.13
CA ILE A 9 -7.05 44.99 20.86
C ILE A 9 -6.95 44.40 19.46
N ILE A 10 -6.60 45.22 18.46
CA ILE A 10 -6.39 44.74 17.08
C ILE A 10 -5.23 43.72 17.04
N LEU A 11 -4.10 44.01 17.68
CA LEU A 11 -2.96 43.10 17.76
C LEU A 11 -3.30 41.76 18.43
N ILE A 12 -4.00 41.80 19.58
CA ILE A 12 -4.46 40.60 20.28
C ILE A 12 -5.40 39.79 19.37
N SER A 13 -6.32 40.45 18.67
CA SER A 13 -7.25 39.79 17.75
C SER A 13 -6.52 39.11 16.59
N ILE A 14 -5.51 39.75 16.01
CA ILE A 14 -4.68 39.18 14.95
C ILE A 14 -3.91 37.96 15.46
N ILE A 15 -3.30 38.05 16.65
CA ILE A 15 -2.56 36.93 17.25
C ILE A 15 -3.49 35.72 17.45
N ILE A 16 -4.69 35.93 17.99
CA ILE A 16 -5.67 34.86 18.20
C ILE A 16 -6.06 34.19 16.88
N VAL A 17 -6.36 34.99 15.83
CA VAL A 17 -6.72 34.45 14.51
C VAL A 17 -5.58 33.64 13.91
N LEU A 18 -4.34 34.12 14.00
CA LEU A 18 -3.17 33.39 13.50
C LEU A 18 -2.92 32.10 14.28
N SER A 19 -3.09 32.11 15.61
CA SER A 19 -2.98 30.91 16.43
C SER A 19 -4.04 29.87 16.06
N ILE A 20 -5.31 30.27 15.89
CA ILE A 20 -6.39 29.36 15.48
C ILE A 20 -6.11 28.80 14.07
N PHE A 21 -5.68 29.64 13.13
CA PHE A 21 -5.34 29.20 11.78
C PHE A 21 -4.19 28.18 11.78
N ASN A 22 -3.13 28.44 12.54
CA ASN A 22 -2.00 27.50 12.66
C ASN A 22 -2.42 26.17 13.29
N ILE A 23 -3.25 26.18 14.33
CA ILE A 23 -3.78 24.94 14.94
C ILE A 23 -4.63 24.17 13.92
N TYR A 24 -5.49 24.86 13.17
CA TYR A 24 -6.31 24.25 12.13
C TYR A 24 -5.45 23.61 11.02
N GLN A 25 -4.46 24.34 10.51
CA GLN A 25 -3.53 23.82 9.49
C GLN A 25 -2.74 22.62 10.01
N TYR A 26 -2.26 22.68 11.26
CA TYR A 26 -1.56 21.57 11.90
C TYR A 26 -2.46 20.32 11.99
N LYS A 27 -3.70 20.47 12.47
CA LYS A 27 -4.66 19.36 12.56
C LYS A 27 -4.97 18.75 11.19
N LYS A 28 -5.27 19.60 10.20
CA LYS A 28 -5.54 19.15 8.83
C LYS A 28 -4.34 18.41 8.21
N ASN A 29 -3.13 18.91 8.43
CA ASN A 29 -1.91 18.26 7.94
C ASN A 29 -1.68 16.91 8.63
N LEU A 30 -1.94 16.82 9.94
CA LEU A 30 -1.87 15.56 10.68
C LEU A 30 -2.88 14.53 10.17
N GLU A 31 -4.12 14.93 9.91
CA GLU A 31 -5.17 14.07 9.34
C GLU A 31 -4.75 13.51 7.97
N ILE A 32 -4.27 14.37 7.06
CA ILE A 32 -3.79 13.95 5.73
C ILE A 32 -2.63 12.95 5.85
N LYS A 33 -1.70 13.19 6.78
CA LYS A 33 -0.55 12.32 7.03
C LYS A 33 -0.97 10.95 7.56
N ILE A 34 -1.90 10.91 8.51
CA ILE A 34 -2.46 9.66 9.06
C ILE A 34 -3.16 8.87 7.96
N GLU A 35 -4.01 9.52 7.17
CA GLU A 35 -4.73 8.88 6.07
C GLU A 35 -3.78 8.33 5.01
N TYR A 36 -2.74 9.10 4.65
CA TYR A 36 -1.70 8.66 3.72
C TYR A 36 -0.91 7.45 4.25
N GLY A 37 -0.53 7.47 5.53
CA GLY A 37 0.14 6.35 6.19
C GLY A 37 -0.72 5.08 6.21
N GLN A 38 -1.97 5.17 6.65
CA GLN A 38 -2.90 4.02 6.63
C GLN A 38 -3.06 3.42 5.22
N ARG A 39 -3.02 4.24 4.18
CA ARG A 39 -3.10 3.77 2.79
C ARG A 39 -1.85 3.01 2.36
N ILE A 40 -0.65 3.54 2.62
CA ILE A 40 0.61 2.82 2.34
C ILE A 40 0.61 1.48 3.08
N ARG A 41 0.15 1.46 4.34
CA ARG A 41 0.01 0.22 5.11
C ARG A 41 -0.87 -0.81 4.39
N HIS A 42 -2.02 -0.38 3.88
CA HIS A 42 -2.90 -1.27 3.14
C HIS A 42 -2.26 -1.75 1.84
N ILE A 43 -1.55 -0.89 1.12
CA ILE A 43 -0.82 -1.30 -0.09
C ILE A 43 0.22 -2.36 0.25
N GLU A 44 1.09 -2.07 1.21
CA GLU A 44 2.17 -2.95 1.63
C GLU A 44 1.63 -4.28 2.16
N GLN A 45 0.72 -4.26 3.13
CA GLN A 45 0.23 -5.48 3.78
C GLN A 45 -0.71 -6.27 2.89
N ILE A 46 -1.68 -5.60 2.25
CA ILE A 46 -2.74 -6.29 1.52
C ILE A 46 -2.29 -6.61 0.10
N ALA A 47 -1.86 -5.59 -0.66
CA ALA A 47 -1.54 -5.76 -2.07
C ALA A 47 -0.18 -6.45 -2.28
N LEU A 48 0.85 -6.10 -1.51
CA LEU A 48 2.20 -6.62 -1.74
C LEU A 48 2.51 -7.92 -1.00
N VAL A 49 1.73 -8.30 0.01
CA VAL A 49 2.00 -9.49 0.84
C VAL A 49 0.83 -10.46 0.87
N ILE A 50 -0.35 -10.05 1.35
CA ILE A 50 -1.47 -10.98 1.56
C ILE A 50 -1.96 -11.56 0.23
N VAL A 51 -2.15 -10.72 -0.80
CA VAL A 51 -2.57 -11.18 -2.13
C VAL A 51 -1.55 -12.15 -2.74
N PRO A 52 -0.25 -11.80 -2.86
CA PRO A 52 0.76 -12.72 -3.37
C PRO A 52 0.84 -14.05 -2.63
N ARG A 53 0.85 -14.03 -1.29
CA ARG A 53 0.90 -15.27 -0.49
C ARG A 53 -0.31 -16.15 -0.72
N ARG A 54 -1.50 -15.56 -0.81
CA ARG A 54 -2.72 -16.33 -1.06
C ARG A 54 -2.72 -16.94 -2.45
N VAL A 55 -2.37 -16.16 -3.47
CA VAL A 55 -2.27 -16.65 -4.85
C VAL A 55 -1.22 -17.74 -4.98
N LEU A 56 -0.04 -17.59 -4.37
CA LEU A 56 1.00 -18.62 -4.39
C LEU A 56 0.56 -19.89 -3.66
N GLY A 57 -0.16 -19.76 -2.53
CA GLY A 57 -0.70 -20.89 -1.79
C GLY A 57 -1.73 -21.67 -2.61
N GLU A 58 -2.67 -20.97 -3.26
CA GLU A 58 -3.67 -21.56 -4.15
C GLU A 58 -3.02 -22.32 -5.32
N LEU A 59 -1.93 -21.78 -5.87
CA LEU A 59 -1.23 -22.37 -7.01
C LEU A 59 -0.12 -23.35 -6.61
N GLN A 60 0.05 -23.68 -5.32
CA GLN A 60 1.17 -24.48 -4.84
C GLN A 60 1.14 -25.90 -5.43
N ASP A 61 -0.03 -26.54 -5.43
CA ASP A 61 -0.26 -27.84 -6.08
C ASP A 61 -0.97 -27.63 -7.43
N SER A 62 -0.18 -27.48 -8.50
CA SER A 62 -0.68 -27.20 -9.85
C SER A 62 -1.61 -28.29 -10.41
N ASN A 63 -1.53 -29.51 -9.87
CA ASN A 63 -2.32 -30.64 -10.35
C ASN A 63 -3.72 -30.70 -9.72
N ASN A 64 -3.95 -29.97 -8.62
CA ASN A 64 -5.19 -29.99 -7.85
C ASN A 64 -5.79 -28.58 -7.66
N ILE A 65 -5.52 -27.67 -8.59
CA ILE A 65 -6.13 -26.33 -8.53
C ILE A 65 -7.63 -26.46 -8.73
N ASP A 66 -8.39 -26.05 -7.72
CA ASP A 66 -9.84 -26.18 -7.71
C ASP A 66 -10.53 -24.86 -8.13
N GLU A 67 -11.70 -24.96 -8.77
CA GLU A 67 -12.41 -23.77 -9.28
C GLU A 67 -12.91 -22.86 -8.14
N VAL A 68 -13.20 -23.43 -6.97
CA VAL A 68 -13.76 -22.71 -5.82
C VAL A 68 -12.67 -21.91 -5.12
N GLY A 69 -11.52 -22.51 -4.81
CA GLY A 69 -10.33 -21.86 -4.27
C GLY A 69 -9.83 -20.73 -5.17
N LEU A 70 -9.81 -20.94 -6.49
CA LEU A 70 -9.54 -19.86 -7.44
C LEU A 70 -10.57 -18.74 -7.39
N ALA A 71 -11.86 -19.06 -7.31
CA ALA A 71 -12.91 -18.04 -7.21
C ALA A 71 -12.79 -17.22 -5.93
N GLU A 72 -12.54 -17.86 -4.78
CA GLU A 72 -12.27 -17.17 -3.52
C GLU A 72 -11.04 -16.29 -3.62
N THR A 73 -9.95 -16.79 -4.19
CA THR A 73 -8.72 -16.03 -4.38
C THR A 73 -8.93 -14.80 -5.26
N ILE A 74 -9.75 -14.90 -6.32
CA ILE A 74 -10.15 -13.76 -7.16
C ILE A 74 -10.93 -12.72 -6.34
N GLU A 75 -11.88 -13.13 -5.50
CA GLU A 75 -12.63 -12.21 -4.62
C GLU A 75 -11.72 -11.46 -3.65
N HIS A 76 -10.68 -12.13 -3.14
CA HIS A 76 -9.67 -11.49 -2.31
C HIS A 76 -8.87 -10.43 -3.08
N VAL A 77 -8.53 -10.68 -4.35
CA VAL A 77 -7.88 -9.69 -5.21
C VAL A 77 -8.80 -8.50 -5.47
N ILE A 78 -10.08 -8.74 -5.78
CA ILE A 78 -11.08 -7.67 -6.00
C ILE A 78 -11.24 -6.81 -4.73
N THR A 79 -11.27 -7.45 -3.58
CA THR A 79 -11.33 -6.75 -2.28
C THR A 79 -10.07 -5.90 -2.06
N ALA A 80 -8.87 -6.45 -2.31
CA ALA A 80 -7.62 -5.71 -2.22
C ALA A 80 -7.56 -4.51 -3.18
N LYS A 81 -8.09 -4.67 -4.40
CA LYS A 81 -8.25 -3.58 -5.37
C LYS A 81 -9.09 -2.45 -4.77
N SER A 82 -10.23 -2.75 -4.17
CA SER A 82 -11.11 -1.72 -3.59
C SER A 82 -10.37 -0.83 -2.56
N PHE A 83 -9.45 -1.41 -1.79
CA PHE A 83 -8.60 -0.67 -0.86
C PHE A 83 -7.53 0.15 -1.59
N ALA A 84 -6.86 -0.44 -2.58
CA ALA A 84 -5.79 0.21 -3.34
C ALA A 84 -6.29 1.38 -4.22
N TYR A 85 -7.52 1.32 -4.74
CA TYR A 85 -8.12 2.36 -5.58
C TYR A 85 -8.72 3.53 -4.79
N SER A 86 -8.86 3.42 -3.46
CA SER A 86 -9.39 4.49 -2.63
C SER A 86 -8.36 5.63 -2.43
N GLY A 87 -8.30 6.52 -3.43
CA GLY A 87 -7.84 7.89 -3.23
C GLY A 87 -6.36 8.24 -3.50
N VAL A 88 -5.57 7.43 -4.23
CA VAL A 88 -4.16 7.79 -4.52
C VAL A 88 -3.86 7.86 -6.01
N ARG A 89 -3.64 9.09 -6.51
CA ARG A 89 -2.78 9.34 -7.68
C ARG A 89 -1.34 9.08 -7.23
N GLY A 90 -0.81 7.86 -7.38
CA GLY A 90 0.59 7.62 -6.96
C GLY A 90 1.11 6.19 -6.97
N PHE A 91 0.26 5.17 -7.07
CA PHE A 91 0.71 3.76 -7.10
C PHE A 91 0.18 3.03 -8.34
N SER A 92 0.45 3.61 -9.51
CA SER A 92 -0.01 3.10 -10.81
C SER A 92 0.36 1.62 -11.03
N GLN A 93 1.53 1.22 -10.52
CA GLN A 93 2.04 -0.13 -10.65
C GLN A 93 1.35 -1.13 -9.71
N VAL A 94 0.96 -0.72 -8.50
CA VAL A 94 0.17 -1.57 -7.59
C VAL A 94 -1.19 -1.87 -8.21
N THR A 95 -1.81 -0.84 -8.76
CA THR A 95 -3.06 -0.95 -9.49
C THR A 95 -2.94 -1.93 -10.67
N SER A 96 -1.92 -1.73 -11.51
CA SER A 96 -1.66 -2.58 -12.68
C SER A 96 -1.35 -4.02 -12.26
N PHE A 97 -0.60 -4.22 -11.19
CA PHE A 97 -0.27 -5.52 -10.62
C PHE A 97 -1.54 -6.28 -10.19
N LEU A 98 -2.44 -5.62 -9.46
CA LEU A 98 -3.68 -6.24 -9.01
C LEU A 98 -4.64 -6.53 -10.18
N ASP A 99 -4.73 -5.62 -11.16
CA ASP A 99 -5.54 -5.82 -12.37
C ASP A 99 -5.05 -7.00 -13.20
N ASN A 100 -3.74 -7.11 -13.40
CA ASN A 100 -3.12 -8.22 -14.12
C ASN A 100 -3.31 -9.54 -13.37
N THR A 101 -3.16 -9.52 -12.05
CA THR A 101 -3.39 -10.71 -11.20
C THR A 101 -4.84 -11.17 -11.30
N GLU A 102 -5.82 -10.27 -11.20
CA GLU A 102 -7.24 -10.62 -11.37
C GLU A 102 -7.52 -11.19 -12.75
N LYS A 103 -7.00 -10.56 -13.80
CA LYS A 103 -7.20 -10.98 -15.19
C LYS A 103 -6.63 -12.38 -15.42
N ASP A 104 -5.40 -12.61 -15.01
CA ASP A 104 -4.71 -13.89 -15.21
C ASP A 104 -5.39 -15.01 -14.41
N LEU A 105 -5.85 -14.75 -13.18
CA LEU A 105 -6.62 -15.73 -12.39
C LEU A 105 -7.99 -16.05 -13.01
N LYS A 106 -8.70 -15.04 -13.55
CA LYS A 106 -9.96 -15.27 -14.26
C LYS A 106 -9.76 -16.09 -15.53
N GLU A 107 -8.67 -15.85 -16.25
CA GLU A 107 -8.29 -16.65 -17.42
C GLU A 107 -7.96 -18.09 -17.04
N LEU A 108 -7.17 -18.29 -15.97
CA LEU A 108 -6.85 -19.61 -15.43
C LEU A 108 -8.10 -20.39 -15.03
N ARG A 109 -9.01 -19.75 -14.28
CA ARG A 109 -10.28 -20.34 -13.87
C ARG A 109 -11.12 -20.76 -15.09
N LYS A 110 -11.15 -19.93 -16.14
CA LYS A 110 -11.86 -20.26 -17.37
C LYS A 110 -11.25 -21.48 -18.07
N LEU A 111 -9.92 -21.54 -18.16
CA LEU A 111 -9.22 -22.68 -18.78
C LEU A 111 -9.48 -23.98 -18.00
N ILE A 112 -9.41 -23.96 -16.67
CA ILE A 112 -9.70 -25.13 -15.83
C ILE A 112 -11.15 -25.60 -16.04
N LYS A 113 -12.12 -24.67 -16.00
CA LYS A 113 -13.54 -24.98 -16.22
C LYS A 113 -13.83 -25.59 -17.60
N GLN A 114 -13.05 -25.23 -18.61
CA GLN A 114 -13.24 -25.68 -19.99
C GLN A 114 -12.42 -26.93 -20.35
N ASN A 115 -11.75 -27.56 -19.39
CA ASN A 115 -10.75 -28.60 -19.66
C ASN A 115 -9.73 -28.13 -20.71
N GLY A 116 -9.21 -26.92 -20.51
CA GLY A 116 -8.23 -26.28 -21.37
C GLY A 116 -6.96 -27.11 -21.55
N LYS A 117 -6.10 -26.71 -22.49
CA LYS A 117 -4.86 -27.45 -22.73
C LYS A 117 -3.93 -27.31 -21.53
N GLU A 118 -3.48 -28.45 -21.00
CA GLU A 118 -2.55 -28.54 -19.86
C GLU A 118 -1.33 -27.61 -20.02
N LYS A 119 -0.72 -27.58 -21.21
CA LYS A 119 0.40 -26.67 -21.50
C LYS A 119 0.06 -25.18 -21.37
N GLU A 120 -1.15 -24.77 -21.76
CA GLU A 120 -1.59 -23.37 -21.67
C GLU A 120 -1.84 -22.99 -20.20
N ILE A 121 -2.39 -23.93 -19.41
CA ILE A 121 -2.59 -23.79 -17.97
C ILE A 121 -1.24 -23.66 -17.25
N ASP A 122 -0.28 -24.53 -17.54
CA ASP A 122 1.06 -24.49 -16.92
C ASP A 122 1.79 -23.18 -17.18
N ILE A 123 1.76 -22.69 -18.43
CA ILE A 123 2.38 -21.42 -18.80
C ILE A 123 1.74 -20.27 -18.01
N LEU A 124 0.42 -20.27 -17.88
CA LEU A 124 -0.30 -19.23 -17.15
C LEU A 124 -0.01 -19.28 -15.65
N ILE A 125 0.04 -20.48 -15.04
CA ILE A 125 0.42 -20.66 -13.63
C ILE A 125 1.82 -20.11 -13.37
N GLN A 126 2.80 -20.44 -14.21
CA GLN A 126 4.18 -19.96 -14.06
C GLN A 126 4.25 -18.43 -14.20
N LYS A 127 3.50 -17.86 -15.13
CA LYS A 127 3.38 -16.40 -15.28
C LYS A 127 2.82 -15.76 -14.01
N ILE A 128 1.74 -16.30 -13.46
CA ILE A 128 1.10 -15.77 -12.24
C ILE A 128 2.08 -15.87 -11.07
N LYS A 129 2.67 -17.04 -10.83
CA LYS A 129 3.64 -17.27 -9.73
C LYS A 129 4.79 -16.27 -9.77
N LYS A 130 5.43 -16.12 -10.94
CA LYS A 130 6.53 -15.16 -11.13
C LYS A 130 6.11 -13.72 -10.80
N ASN A 131 4.90 -13.33 -11.16
CA ASN A 131 4.38 -11.99 -10.84
C ASN A 131 4.16 -11.81 -9.33
N GLN A 132 3.70 -12.85 -8.62
CA GLN A 132 3.50 -12.80 -7.17
C GLN A 132 4.83 -12.78 -6.40
N GLU A 133 5.80 -13.60 -6.80
CA GLU A 133 7.15 -13.63 -6.23
C GLU A 133 7.84 -12.28 -6.36
N LYS A 134 7.67 -11.61 -7.51
CA LYS A 134 8.16 -10.25 -7.74
C LYS A 134 7.59 -9.27 -6.70
N SER A 135 6.29 -9.32 -6.45
CA SER A 135 5.65 -8.48 -5.42
C SER A 135 6.22 -8.74 -4.02
N LEU A 136 6.43 -10.01 -3.65
CA LEU A 136 7.04 -10.36 -2.36
C LEU A 136 8.47 -9.85 -2.25
N LYS A 137 9.25 -9.94 -3.32
CA LYS A 137 10.60 -9.37 -3.36
C LYS A 137 10.59 -7.85 -3.23
N THR A 138 9.64 -7.16 -3.87
CA THR A 138 9.44 -5.71 -3.67
C THR A 138 9.16 -5.38 -2.20
N TYR A 139 8.33 -6.19 -1.54
CA TYR A 139 8.09 -6.03 -0.10
C TYR A 139 9.37 -6.24 0.74
N GLU A 140 10.23 -7.22 0.42
CA GLU A 140 11.53 -7.37 1.09
C GLU A 140 12.45 -6.16 0.90
N GLU A 141 12.42 -5.52 -0.28
CA GLU A 141 13.19 -4.30 -0.55
C GLU A 141 12.68 -3.11 0.27
N ILE A 142 11.35 -3.03 0.47
CA ILE A 142 10.72 -2.07 1.37
C ILE A 142 11.17 -2.31 2.82
N GLU A 143 11.17 -3.56 3.30
CA GLU A 143 11.66 -3.90 4.64
C GLU A 143 13.13 -3.50 4.84
N LYS A 144 14.02 -3.81 3.88
CA LYS A 144 15.44 -3.43 3.93
C LYS A 144 15.65 -1.92 3.90
N PHE A 145 14.91 -1.21 3.05
CA PHE A 145 14.92 0.26 3.02
C PHE A 145 14.67 0.78 4.43
N PHE A 146 13.69 0.22 5.14
CA PHE A 146 13.36 0.62 6.50
C PHE A 146 14.34 0.20 7.58
N GLU A 147 14.94 -0.99 7.49
CA GLU A 147 16.01 -1.42 8.41
C GLU A 147 17.18 -0.44 8.42
N GLY A 148 17.51 0.16 7.27
CA GLY A 148 18.54 1.19 7.14
C GLY A 148 18.29 2.47 7.95
N TYR A 149 17.02 2.78 8.26
CA TYR A 149 16.64 3.93 9.09
C TYR A 149 16.64 3.63 10.60
N MET A 150 16.70 2.36 10.97
CA MET A 150 16.39 1.87 12.32
C MET A 150 17.61 1.56 13.19
N ASN A 151 18.85 1.74 12.71
CA ASN A 151 20.06 1.57 13.53
C ASN A 151 20.91 2.84 13.54
N PRO A 152 21.36 3.38 14.72
CA PRO A 152 21.76 2.61 15.91
C PRO A 152 21.16 3.06 17.28
N ILE A 153 19.91 3.54 17.39
CA ILE A 153 19.50 4.21 18.66
C ILE A 153 18.67 3.36 19.64
N HIS A 154 17.70 2.52 19.28
CA HIS A 154 16.94 1.79 20.31
C HIS A 154 16.44 0.40 19.88
N GLU A 155 16.49 -0.56 20.81
CA GLU A 155 15.71 -1.81 20.80
C GLU A 155 14.21 -1.49 20.95
N GLU A 156 13.63 -0.75 20.01
CA GLU A 156 12.19 -0.49 20.00
C GLU A 156 11.43 -1.75 19.57
N LYS A 157 10.24 -1.95 20.18
CA LYS A 157 9.34 -3.04 19.84
C LYS A 157 8.89 -2.89 18.38
N GLU A 158 8.66 -4.02 17.71
CA GLU A 158 8.33 -4.11 16.27
C GLU A 158 7.15 -3.22 15.83
N GLU A 159 6.24 -2.92 16.75
CA GLU A 159 5.06 -2.06 16.53
C GLU A 159 5.39 -0.55 16.63
N GLU A 160 6.25 -0.14 17.56
CA GLU A 160 6.76 1.23 17.67
C GLU A 160 7.63 1.59 16.47
N LYS A 161 8.37 0.59 15.96
CA LYS A 161 9.13 0.68 14.71
C LYS A 161 8.24 1.02 13.51
N LYS A 162 7.09 0.35 13.37
CA LYS A 162 6.11 0.67 12.31
C LYS A 162 5.54 2.08 12.49
N ASN A 163 5.28 2.52 13.71
CA ASN A 163 4.78 3.88 14.01
C ASN A 163 5.79 4.99 13.71
N LEU A 164 7.08 4.78 13.98
CA LEU A 164 8.15 5.73 13.62
C LEU A 164 8.34 5.83 12.09
N LEU A 165 8.20 4.70 11.40
CA LEU A 165 8.10 4.57 9.93
C LEU A 165 7.00 5.49 9.36
N TRP A 166 5.80 5.43 9.95
CA TRP A 166 4.61 6.17 9.53
C TRP A 166 4.82 7.69 9.67
N TYR A 167 5.49 8.12 10.74
CA TYR A 167 5.80 9.52 10.99
C TYR A 167 6.82 10.08 9.98
N LYS A 168 7.86 9.31 9.61
CA LYS A 168 8.90 9.75 8.68
C LYS A 168 8.44 9.75 7.21
N ASN A 169 7.65 8.76 6.80
CA ASN A 169 7.00 8.77 5.48
C ASN A 169 6.09 10.00 5.29
N SER A 170 5.39 10.37 6.36
CA SER A 170 4.56 11.57 6.45
C SER A 170 5.36 12.89 6.45
N ALA A 171 6.70 12.84 6.54
CA ALA A 171 7.58 14.01 6.60
C ALA A 171 8.24 14.38 5.25
N GLY A 172 8.05 13.58 4.19
CA GLY A 172 8.49 13.94 2.82
C GLY A 172 9.34 12.90 2.07
N GLU A 173 9.65 11.75 2.68
CA GLU A 173 10.42 10.66 2.04
C GLU A 173 9.55 9.66 1.25
N SER A 174 8.26 10.00 1.04
CA SER A 174 7.29 9.17 0.31
C SER A 174 7.73 8.81 -1.12
N ASN A 175 8.58 9.62 -1.75
CA ASN A 175 9.00 9.43 -3.14
C ASN A 175 9.94 8.23 -3.32
N GLU A 176 10.82 7.95 -2.35
CA GLU A 176 11.74 6.80 -2.45
C GLU A 176 10.98 5.50 -2.25
N LEU A 177 10.04 5.45 -1.31
CA LEU A 177 9.15 4.31 -1.14
C LEU A 177 8.26 4.08 -2.36
N ILE A 178 7.66 5.14 -2.92
CA ILE A 178 6.91 5.06 -4.18
C ILE A 178 7.79 4.50 -5.28
N LYS A 179 9.06 4.94 -5.37
CA LYS A 179 10.01 4.47 -6.37
C LYS A 179 10.33 2.98 -6.20
N ILE A 180 10.58 2.50 -4.97
CA ILE A 180 10.79 1.06 -4.69
C ILE A 180 9.58 0.25 -5.15
N ILE A 181 8.36 0.72 -4.83
CA ILE A 181 7.13 0.04 -5.23
C ILE A 181 6.94 0.06 -6.75
N GLU A 182 7.14 1.22 -7.40
CA GLU A 182 6.95 1.34 -8.84
C GLU A 182 8.01 0.61 -9.66
N GLU A 183 9.27 0.61 -9.24
CA GLU A 183 10.36 -0.11 -9.92
C GLU A 183 10.28 -1.61 -9.64
N GLY A 184 9.98 -2.01 -8.41
CA GLY A 184 9.87 -3.41 -8.02
C GLY A 184 8.74 -4.15 -8.73
N LEU A 185 7.64 -3.45 -9.06
CA LEU A 185 6.47 -4.05 -9.74
C LEU A 185 6.49 -3.93 -11.28
N LYS A 186 7.30 -3.05 -11.88
CA LYS A 186 7.48 -2.89 -13.35
C LYS A 186 8.06 -4.11 -14.02
#